data_AF-A0AAD6IBG4-F1
#
_entry.id   AF-A0AAD6IBG4-F1
#
_cell.length_a   1.000
_cell.length_b   1.000
_cell.length_c   1.000
_cell.angle_alpha   90.00
_cell.angle_beta   90.00
_cell.angle_gamma   90.00
#
_symmetry.space_group_name_H-M   'P 1'
#
loop_
_entity.id
_entity.type
_entity.pdbx_description
1 polymer ?
#
loop_
_entity_poly.entity_id
_entity_poly.type
_entity_poly.pdbx_seq_one_letter_code
_entity_poly.pdbx_strand_id
1 'polypeptide(L)'
;MIVEPHWRTLKHDYLHRFNRPRVDLVVWVLASRVLPDAIHRMKAISSGQFRIFKARWREAFKKQWRREASKTVEPDKLKEYHTSPVNWVCSCKSFLHSRFLICKHIVHCFESSSPDFFETVSRQTVYPFWKDERLVLLPEFASREGLRTRKLHGNIEMQDTTLASPLDSSGSESEQDEEDDQEAVPLEIQVAEFRTVMQEAIEIFEDQVAKGNENI
;
A
#
# COMPACT_ATOMS: atom_id res chain seq x y z
N MET A 1 -16.87 -4.27 2.11
CA MET A 1 -17.14 -3.34 3.24
C MET A 1 -16.28 -3.73 4.44
N ILE A 2 -15.34 -2.87 4.85
CA ILE A 2 -14.39 -3.14 5.96
C ILE A 2 -15.08 -3.08 7.34
N VAL A 3 -16.21 -2.37 7.41
CA VAL A 3 -16.96 -2.09 8.63
C VAL A 3 -17.66 -3.35 9.18
N GLU A 4 -18.15 -4.24 8.31
CA GLU A 4 -18.93 -5.40 8.75
C GLU A 4 -18.08 -6.47 9.49
N PRO A 5 -16.88 -6.87 9.01
CA PRO A 5 -15.98 -7.72 9.79
C PRO A 5 -15.59 -7.09 11.14
N HIS A 6 -15.36 -5.78 11.17
CA HIS A 6 -15.02 -5.07 12.41
C HIS A 6 -16.14 -5.18 13.44
N TRP A 7 -17.40 -4.94 13.05
CA TRP A 7 -18.55 -5.11 13.93
C TRP A 7 -18.76 -6.56 14.38
N ARG A 8 -18.44 -7.56 13.55
CA ARG A 8 -18.49 -8.98 13.98
C ARG A 8 -17.50 -9.26 15.10
N THR A 9 -16.26 -8.80 14.97
CA THR A 9 -15.22 -8.93 16.01
C THR A 9 -15.60 -8.17 17.27
N LEU A 10 -16.08 -6.93 17.16
CA LEU A 10 -16.50 -6.13 18.31
C LEU A 10 -17.62 -6.83 19.11
N LYS A 11 -18.64 -7.34 18.39
CA LYS A 11 -19.75 -8.06 19.00
C LYS A 11 -19.29 -9.32 19.71
N HIS A 12 -18.44 -10.12 19.06
CA HIS A 12 -17.97 -11.39 19.60
C HIS A 12 -17.03 -11.19 20.81
N ASP A 13 -16.07 -10.28 20.71
CA ASP A 13 -14.99 -10.19 21.70
C ASP A 13 -15.37 -9.29 22.88
N TYR A 14 -16.11 -8.20 22.65
CA TYR A 14 -16.36 -7.18 23.66
C TYR A 14 -17.83 -7.08 24.09
N LEU A 15 -18.78 -7.31 23.19
CA LEU A 15 -20.21 -7.10 23.45
C LEU A 15 -21.04 -8.38 23.61
N HIS A 16 -20.42 -9.57 23.69
CA HIS A 16 -21.13 -10.85 23.71
C HIS A 16 -22.11 -11.04 24.88
N ARG A 17 -21.93 -10.28 25.97
CA ARG A 17 -22.81 -10.30 27.16
C ARG A 17 -23.94 -9.26 27.12
N PHE A 18 -23.91 -8.33 26.17
CA PHE A 18 -24.89 -7.25 26.12
C PHE A 18 -25.92 -7.54 25.03
N ASN A 19 -27.17 -7.74 25.44
CA ASN A 19 -28.27 -7.77 24.50
C ASN A 19 -28.69 -6.33 24.18
N ARG A 20 -28.56 -5.92 22.91
CA ARG A 20 -28.86 -4.55 22.44
C ARG A 20 -28.15 -3.45 23.26
N PRO A 21 -26.80 -3.40 23.25
CA PRO A 21 -26.07 -2.38 23.97
C PRO A 21 -26.47 -0.97 23.51
N ARG A 22 -26.62 -0.04 24.45
CA ARG A 22 -26.81 1.38 24.15
C ARG A 22 -25.58 1.94 23.45
N VAL A 23 -25.77 2.97 22.62
CA VAL A 23 -24.69 3.60 21.85
C VAL A 23 -23.57 4.08 22.77
N ASP A 24 -23.90 4.73 23.89
CA ASP A 24 -22.90 5.24 24.85
C ASP A 24 -22.00 4.14 25.40
N LEU A 25 -22.56 2.98 25.72
CA LEU A 25 -21.79 1.82 26.17
C LEU A 25 -20.87 1.31 25.06
N VAL A 26 -21.34 1.27 23.82
CA VAL A 26 -20.51 0.87 22.67
C VAL A 26 -19.36 1.84 22.46
N VAL A 27 -19.62 3.16 22.53
CA VAL A 27 -18.60 4.21 22.41
C VAL A 27 -17.56 4.07 23.52
N TRP A 28 -18.00 3.88 24.76
CA TRP A 28 -17.11 3.65 25.89
C TRP A 28 -16.24 2.40 25.70
N VAL A 29 -16.82 1.27 25.28
CA VAL A 29 -16.07 0.04 24.99
C VAL A 29 -15.04 0.25 23.87
N LEU A 30 -15.42 0.99 22.82
CA LEU A 30 -14.53 1.32 21.71
C LEU A 30 -13.32 2.13 22.20
N ALA A 31 -13.56 3.22 22.92
CA ALA A 31 -12.52 4.12 23.40
C ALA A 31 -11.64 3.50 24.49
N SER A 32 -12.23 2.78 25.44
CA SER A 32 -11.52 2.30 26.63
C SER A 32 -10.90 0.91 26.48
N ARG A 33 -11.32 0.11 25.49
CA ARG A 33 -10.82 -1.27 25.33
C ARG A 33 -10.34 -1.56 23.92
N VAL A 34 -11.20 -1.39 22.94
CA VAL A 34 -10.93 -1.81 21.55
C VAL A 34 -9.78 -1.02 20.95
N LEU A 35 -9.81 0.31 21.09
CA LEU A 35 -8.78 1.19 20.56
C LEU A 35 -7.43 0.99 21.28
N PRO A 36 -7.36 0.96 22.62
CA PRO A 36 -6.12 0.62 23.33
C PRO A 36 -5.54 -0.74 22.92
N ASP A 37 -6.37 -1.78 22.81
CA ASP A 37 -5.93 -3.11 22.37
C ASP A 37 -5.41 -3.09 20.93
N ALA A 38 -6.04 -2.33 20.05
CA ALA A 38 -5.61 -2.16 18.66
C ALA A 38 -4.26 -1.42 18.58
N ILE A 39 -4.10 -0.34 19.35
CA ILE A 39 -2.85 0.42 19.44
C ILE A 39 -1.73 -0.46 20.01
N HIS A 40 -2.00 -1.21 21.08
CA HIS A 40 -1.03 -2.12 21.68
C HIS A 40 -0.57 -3.18 20.68
N ARG A 41 -1.51 -3.82 19.95
CA ARG A 41 -1.21 -4.76 18.87
C ARG A 41 -0.38 -4.13 17.75
N MET A 42 -0.75 -2.92 17.31
CA MET A 42 -0.03 -2.21 16.26
C MET A 42 1.40 -1.84 16.67
N LYS A 43 1.58 -1.36 17.92
CA LYS A 43 2.89 -1.09 18.50
C LYS A 43 3.75 -2.35 18.56
N ALA A 44 3.19 -3.47 19.04
CA ALA A 44 3.90 -4.75 19.10
C ALA A 44 4.35 -5.26 17.72
N ILE A 45 3.53 -5.10 16.68
CA ILE A 45 3.92 -5.44 15.30
C ILE A 45 5.05 -4.54 14.81
N SER A 46 4.93 -3.23 15.04
CA SER A 46 5.88 -2.23 14.55
C SER A 46 7.23 -2.34 15.26
N SER A 47 7.25 -2.71 16.54
CA SER A 47 8.46 -2.93 17.34
C SER A 47 9.09 -4.31 17.16
N GLY A 48 8.50 -5.20 16.33
CA GLY A 48 9.00 -6.56 16.13
C GLY A 48 8.80 -7.50 17.32
N GLN A 49 7.92 -7.16 18.27
CA GLN A 49 7.59 -7.97 19.45
C GLN A 49 6.61 -9.10 19.10
N PHE A 50 7.06 -10.04 18.27
CA PHE A 50 6.21 -11.11 17.71
C PHE A 50 5.68 -12.10 18.75
N ARG A 51 6.26 -12.13 19.96
CA ARG A 51 5.73 -12.91 21.09
C ARG A 51 4.39 -12.37 21.61
N ILE A 52 4.16 -11.07 21.49
CA ILE A 52 2.93 -10.40 21.93
C ILE A 52 1.89 -10.49 20.81
N PHE A 53 2.26 -10.10 19.60
CA PHE A 53 1.38 -10.19 18.45
C PHE A 53 2.14 -10.46 17.16
N LYS A 54 1.77 -11.53 16.46
CA LYS A 54 2.28 -11.87 15.13
C LYS A 54 1.27 -11.49 14.07
N ALA A 55 1.70 -10.73 13.06
CA ALA A 55 0.83 -10.35 11.96
C ALA A 55 0.38 -11.58 11.16
N ARG A 56 -0.95 -11.78 11.06
CA ARG A 56 -1.56 -12.98 10.44
C ARG A 56 -1.13 -13.19 8.98
N TRP A 57 -0.76 -12.12 8.27
CA TRP A 57 -0.32 -12.21 6.88
C TRP A 57 1.00 -12.98 6.73
N ARG A 58 1.85 -13.06 7.78
CA ARG A 58 3.17 -13.72 7.71
C ARG A 58 3.07 -15.20 7.34
N GLU A 59 2.11 -15.93 7.91
CA GLU A 59 1.94 -17.36 7.61
C GLU A 59 1.46 -17.58 6.17
N ALA A 60 0.53 -16.75 5.70
CA ALA A 60 0.07 -16.79 4.32
C ALA A 60 1.19 -16.40 3.33
N PHE A 61 2.00 -15.39 3.67
CA PHE A 61 3.16 -14.98 2.89
C PHE A 61 4.19 -16.10 2.80
N LYS A 62 4.60 -16.68 3.93
CA LYS A 62 5.53 -17.80 4.01
C LYS A 62 5.06 -19.00 3.19
N LYS A 63 3.77 -19.35 3.27
CA LYS A 63 3.16 -20.42 2.47
C LYS A 63 3.24 -20.11 0.97
N GLN A 64 2.89 -18.90 0.57
CA GLN A 64 2.93 -18.51 -0.84
C GLN A 64 4.37 -18.45 -1.37
N TRP A 65 5.30 -17.88 -0.61
CA TRP A 65 6.71 -17.82 -0.97
C TRP A 65 7.28 -19.20 -1.23
N ARG A 66 7.09 -20.14 -0.30
CA ARG A 66 7.54 -21.53 -0.45
C ARG A 66 6.96 -22.21 -1.69
N ARG A 67 5.66 -21.97 -1.97
CA ARG A 67 4.99 -22.50 -3.16
C ARG A 67 5.55 -21.93 -4.46
N GLU A 68 5.93 -20.66 -4.48
CA GLU A 68 6.55 -20.05 -5.66
C GLU A 68 8.02 -20.47 -5.81
N ALA A 69 8.77 -20.59 -4.70
CA ALA A 69 10.15 -21.04 -4.67
C ALA A 69 10.33 -22.50 -5.12
N SER A 70 9.33 -23.36 -4.87
CA SER A 70 9.38 -24.77 -5.28
C SER A 70 9.14 -25.01 -6.77
N LYS A 71 8.79 -23.97 -7.54
CA LYS A 71 8.49 -24.10 -8.96
C LYS A 71 9.75 -23.88 -9.78
N THR A 72 9.99 -24.74 -10.76
CA THR A 72 11.06 -24.55 -11.74
C THR A 72 10.79 -23.32 -12.60
N VAL A 73 11.86 -22.56 -12.84
CA VAL A 73 11.85 -21.36 -13.69
C VAL A 73 12.82 -21.58 -14.83
N GLU A 74 12.34 -21.43 -16.05
CA GLU A 74 13.20 -21.37 -17.24
C GLU A 74 13.74 -19.94 -17.39
N PRO A 75 15.03 -19.76 -17.68
CA PRO A 75 15.64 -18.43 -17.76
C PRO A 75 15.03 -17.58 -18.89
N ASP A 76 14.57 -18.20 -19.99
CA ASP A 76 13.95 -17.49 -21.11
C ASP A 76 12.62 -16.83 -20.72
N LYS A 77 11.87 -17.44 -19.80
CA LYS A 77 10.63 -16.87 -19.28
C LYS A 77 10.85 -15.60 -18.46
N LEU A 78 12.01 -15.43 -17.83
CA LEU A 78 12.33 -14.20 -17.11
C LEU A 78 12.35 -12.99 -18.06
N LYS A 79 12.90 -13.18 -19.27
CA LYS A 79 12.94 -12.16 -20.33
C LYS A 79 11.56 -11.91 -20.92
N GLU A 80 10.81 -12.98 -21.23
CA GLU A 80 9.45 -12.89 -21.79
C GLU A 80 8.51 -12.08 -20.87
N TYR A 81 8.58 -12.30 -19.56
CA TYR A 81 7.75 -11.58 -18.60
C TYR A 81 8.35 -10.24 -18.13
N HIS A 82 9.45 -9.78 -18.74
CA HIS A 82 10.15 -8.55 -18.34
C HIS A 82 10.36 -8.48 -16.81
N THR A 83 10.89 -9.56 -16.23
CA THR A 83 11.08 -9.65 -14.78
C THR A 83 12.26 -8.79 -14.37
N SER A 84 11.99 -7.76 -13.56
CA SER A 84 13.03 -6.92 -12.95
C SER A 84 12.99 -7.12 -11.44
N PRO A 85 13.93 -7.89 -10.85
CA PRO A 85 13.95 -8.10 -9.42
C PRO A 85 14.44 -6.88 -8.64
N VAL A 86 15.27 -6.03 -9.26
CA VAL A 86 15.70 -4.74 -8.69
C VAL A 86 14.49 -3.81 -8.49
N ASN A 87 13.60 -3.73 -9.48
CA ASN A 87 12.40 -2.91 -9.39
C ASN A 87 11.22 -3.66 -8.76
N TRP A 88 11.37 -4.94 -8.39
CA TRP A 88 10.28 -5.80 -7.89
C TRP A 88 9.06 -5.85 -8.82
N VAL A 89 9.29 -6.02 -10.13
CA VAL A 89 8.23 -6.07 -11.15
C VAL A 89 8.33 -7.36 -11.97
N CYS A 90 7.19 -7.94 -12.30
CA CYS A 90 7.09 -9.05 -13.24
C CYS A 90 5.73 -8.99 -13.96
N SER A 91 5.73 -9.18 -15.28
CA SER A 91 4.51 -9.10 -16.11
C SER A 91 3.68 -10.41 -16.11
N CYS A 92 4.13 -11.44 -15.38
CA CYS A 92 3.43 -12.72 -15.38
C CYS A 92 2.08 -12.66 -14.63
N LYS A 93 1.11 -13.46 -15.09
CA LYS A 93 -0.23 -13.53 -14.49
C LYS A 93 -0.18 -13.82 -12.98
N SER A 94 0.72 -14.71 -12.55
CA SER A 94 0.86 -15.09 -11.14
C SER A 94 1.27 -13.90 -10.25
N PHE A 95 2.08 -12.96 -10.76
CA PHE A 95 2.47 -11.76 -10.02
C PHE A 95 1.28 -10.82 -9.83
N LEU A 96 0.54 -10.55 -10.89
CA LEU A 96 -0.63 -9.65 -10.88
C LEU A 96 -1.76 -10.15 -9.96
N HIS A 97 -1.97 -11.46 -9.89
CA HIS A 97 -2.98 -12.06 -9.01
C HIS A 97 -2.46 -12.31 -7.57
N SER A 98 -1.19 -12.03 -7.31
CA SER A 98 -0.56 -12.28 -6.02
C SER A 98 -0.92 -11.19 -5.02
N ARG A 99 -1.60 -11.56 -3.93
CA ARG A 99 -1.82 -10.66 -2.78
C ARG A 99 -0.51 -10.04 -2.25
N PHE A 100 0.59 -10.77 -2.36
CA PHE A 100 1.89 -10.36 -1.85
C PHE A 100 2.82 -9.82 -2.94
N LEU A 101 2.37 -9.68 -4.19
CA LEU A 101 3.20 -9.22 -5.31
C LEU A 101 4.50 -10.04 -5.41
N ILE A 102 4.33 -11.36 -5.35
CA ILE A 102 5.39 -12.36 -5.56
C ILE A 102 4.92 -13.41 -6.56
N CYS A 103 5.86 -13.90 -7.36
CA CYS A 103 5.69 -14.99 -8.30
C CYS A 103 6.97 -15.83 -8.35
N LYS A 104 6.92 -17.01 -8.99
CA LYS A 104 8.11 -17.85 -9.15
C LYS A 104 9.30 -17.12 -9.79
N HIS A 105 9.04 -16.23 -10.74
CA HIS A 105 10.09 -15.49 -11.45
C HIS A 105 10.87 -14.55 -10.52
N ILE A 106 10.17 -13.74 -9.72
CA ILE A 106 10.82 -12.84 -8.76
C ILE A 106 11.50 -13.64 -7.65
N VAL A 107 10.82 -14.62 -7.07
CA VAL A 107 11.35 -15.39 -5.93
C VAL A 107 12.63 -16.13 -6.32
N HIS A 108 12.73 -16.63 -7.56
CA HIS A 108 13.90 -17.33 -8.05
C HIS A 108 15.11 -16.42 -8.30
N CYS A 109 14.92 -15.09 -8.40
CA CYS A 109 16.03 -14.15 -8.53
C CYS A 109 16.81 -13.95 -7.23
N PHE A 110 16.27 -14.38 -6.08
CA PHE A 110 16.91 -14.23 -4.78
C PHE A 110 17.47 -15.55 -4.28
N GLU A 111 18.45 -15.46 -3.37
CA GLU A 111 18.96 -16.63 -2.66
C GLU A 111 17.86 -17.32 -1.84
N SER A 112 18.10 -18.61 -1.53
CA SER A 112 17.16 -19.39 -0.73
C SER A 112 16.94 -18.74 0.62
N SER A 113 15.71 -18.33 0.89
CA SER A 113 15.35 -17.63 2.12
C SER A 113 15.63 -18.48 3.36
N SER A 114 16.45 -17.97 4.29
CA SER A 114 16.64 -18.58 5.62
C SER A 114 15.31 -18.65 6.40
N PRO A 115 15.16 -19.56 7.39
CA PRO A 115 13.95 -19.62 8.20
C PRO A 115 13.60 -18.28 8.89
N ASP A 116 14.61 -17.55 9.37
CA ASP A 116 14.38 -16.30 10.13
C ASP A 116 13.99 -15.13 9.22
N PHE A 117 14.25 -15.20 7.91
CA PHE A 117 13.76 -14.20 6.94
C PHE A 117 12.25 -13.96 7.09
N PHE A 118 11.46 -15.02 7.30
CA PHE A 118 10.01 -14.89 7.43
C PHE A 118 9.57 -14.17 8.72
N GLU A 119 10.47 -14.05 9.69
CA GLU A 119 10.23 -13.33 10.94
C GLU A 119 10.61 -11.86 10.80
N THR A 120 11.74 -11.57 10.14
CA THR A 120 12.28 -10.20 10.01
C THR A 120 11.70 -9.44 8.83
N VAL A 121 11.23 -10.12 7.79
CA VAL A 121 10.75 -9.48 6.55
C VAL A 121 9.66 -8.46 6.84
N SER A 122 9.78 -7.29 6.20
CA SER A 122 8.87 -6.17 6.32
C SER A 122 8.31 -5.76 4.94
N ARG A 123 7.08 -5.27 4.92
CA ARG A 123 6.43 -4.76 3.70
C ARG A 123 6.56 -3.25 3.65
N GLN A 124 6.95 -2.72 2.49
CA GLN A 124 7.05 -1.30 2.19
C GLN A 124 5.86 -0.82 1.35
N THR A 125 5.64 0.49 1.34
CA THR A 125 4.68 1.17 0.45
C THR A 125 5.31 1.58 -0.88
N VAL A 126 6.64 1.54 -0.97
CA VAL A 126 7.44 1.85 -2.16
C VAL A 126 8.11 0.58 -2.68
N TYR A 127 8.52 0.61 -3.94
CA TYR A 127 9.34 -0.46 -4.53
C TYR A 127 10.77 -0.40 -3.96
N PRO A 128 11.41 -1.55 -3.70
CA PRO A 128 10.83 -2.90 -3.69
C PRO A 128 9.89 -3.12 -2.49
N PHE A 129 8.73 -3.76 -2.74
CA PHE A 129 7.67 -3.90 -1.72
C PHE A 129 8.05 -4.73 -0.49
N TRP A 130 9.10 -5.53 -0.56
CA TRP A 130 9.57 -6.35 0.54
C TRP A 130 11.03 -6.02 0.83
N LYS A 131 11.32 -5.73 2.10
CA LYS A 131 12.67 -5.43 2.57
C LYS A 131 13.05 -6.37 3.70
N ASP A 132 14.25 -6.92 3.55
CA ASP A 132 14.94 -7.69 4.58
C ASP A 132 16.45 -7.70 4.26
N GLU A 133 17.31 -7.71 5.28
CA GLU A 133 18.76 -7.77 5.10
C GLU A 133 19.24 -9.10 4.49
N ARG A 134 18.46 -10.16 4.70
CA ARG A 134 18.78 -11.52 4.24
C ARG A 134 18.21 -11.81 2.87
N LEU A 135 17.54 -10.84 2.26
CA LEU A 135 17.00 -10.96 0.91
C LEU A 135 18.07 -10.53 -0.09
N VAL A 136 18.98 -11.45 -0.39
CA VAL A 136 20.12 -11.20 -1.28
C VAL A 136 19.75 -11.56 -2.70
N LEU A 137 19.91 -10.61 -3.62
CA LEU A 137 19.71 -10.81 -5.04
C LEU A 137 20.89 -11.60 -5.62
N LEU A 138 20.61 -12.65 -6.40
CA LEU A 138 21.69 -13.40 -7.05
C LEU A 138 22.46 -12.51 -8.04
N PRO A 139 23.79 -12.63 -8.12
CA PRO A 139 24.62 -11.78 -8.98
C PRO A 139 24.22 -11.80 -10.46
N GLU A 140 23.63 -12.89 -10.92
CA GLU A 140 23.16 -13.08 -12.30
C GLU A 140 22.02 -12.12 -12.68
N PHE A 141 21.24 -11.68 -11.69
CA PHE A 141 20.09 -10.79 -11.87
C PHE A 141 20.31 -9.38 -11.32
N ALA A 142 21.39 -9.17 -10.56
CA ALA A 142 21.87 -7.84 -10.24
C ALA A 142 22.38 -7.21 -11.54
N SER A 143 21.68 -6.17 -12.02
CA SER A 143 22.03 -5.48 -13.27
C SER A 143 23.54 -5.28 -13.39
N ARG A 144 24.12 -5.87 -14.44
CA ARG A 144 25.43 -5.47 -14.95
C ARG A 144 25.26 -4.12 -15.64
N GLU A 145 25.07 -3.06 -14.86
CA GLU A 145 25.17 -1.68 -15.36
C GLU A 145 26.65 -1.38 -15.66
N GLY A 146 27.12 -1.90 -16.79
CA GLY A 146 28.26 -1.34 -17.48
C GLY A 146 27.84 -0.01 -18.11
N LEU A 147 28.41 1.09 -17.60
CA LEU A 147 28.86 2.25 -18.37
C LEU A 147 28.10 2.52 -19.68
N ARG A 148 27.01 3.28 -19.61
CA ARG A 148 26.59 4.14 -20.72
C ARG A 148 26.31 5.55 -20.23
N THR A 149 27.37 6.25 -19.83
CA THR A 149 27.44 7.70 -19.97
C THR A 149 27.46 8.06 -21.46
N ARG A 150 26.31 8.00 -22.12
CA ARG A 150 26.15 8.71 -23.39
C ARG A 150 25.88 10.17 -23.06
N LYS A 151 26.96 10.95 -22.97
CA LYS A 151 26.91 12.40 -23.16
C LYS A 151 26.19 12.66 -24.48
N LEU A 152 25.03 13.30 -24.45
CA LEU A 152 24.51 14.05 -25.58
C LEU A 152 24.56 15.53 -25.16
N HIS A 153 25.69 16.15 -25.47
CA HIS A 153 25.72 17.58 -25.75
C HIS A 153 25.39 17.73 -27.24
N GLY A 154 24.44 18.60 -27.55
CA GLY A 154 24.07 18.92 -28.92
C GLY A 154 22.77 19.71 -28.96
N ASN A 155 22.84 20.99 -28.57
CA ASN A 155 21.85 21.99 -28.94
C ASN A 155 21.77 22.07 -30.47
N ILE A 156 20.59 21.90 -31.08
CA ILE A 156 20.21 22.61 -32.31
C ILE A 156 18.73 22.96 -32.23
N GLU A 157 18.46 24.18 -32.67
CA GLU A 157 17.25 24.99 -32.56
C GLU A 157 16.02 24.44 -33.29
N MET A 158 14.89 24.87 -32.76
CA MET A 158 13.55 24.94 -33.32
C MET A 158 13.52 25.65 -34.68
N GLN A 159 12.94 25.03 -35.72
CA GLN A 159 12.22 25.76 -36.77
C GLN A 159 10.98 24.97 -37.25
N ASP A 160 9.90 25.74 -37.28
CA ASP A 160 8.55 25.56 -37.79
C ASP A 160 8.51 25.35 -39.32
N THR A 161 7.53 24.60 -39.85
CA THR A 161 6.65 24.98 -41.00
C THR A 161 5.92 23.81 -41.68
N THR A 162 4.59 23.83 -41.54
CA THR A 162 3.51 23.70 -42.56
C THR A 162 3.21 22.41 -43.36
N LEU A 163 1.94 21.93 -43.16
CA LEU A 163 0.84 21.65 -44.14
C LEU A 163 1.04 20.53 -45.20
N ALA A 164 0.09 19.65 -45.56
CA ALA A 164 -1.37 19.64 -45.53
C ALA A 164 -1.98 18.20 -45.64
N SER A 165 -3.25 18.06 -45.23
CA SER A 165 -4.18 16.90 -45.38
C SER A 165 -4.66 16.67 -46.85
N PRO A 166 -5.47 15.61 -47.17
CA PRO A 166 -6.96 15.63 -47.00
C PRO A 166 -7.60 14.27 -46.53
N LEU A 167 -8.62 14.27 -45.65
CA LEU A 167 -10.11 14.11 -45.88
C LEU A 167 -10.53 12.77 -46.55
N ASP A 168 -11.45 11.94 -46.03
CA ASP A 168 -12.91 12.11 -45.75
C ASP A 168 -13.38 11.24 -44.54
N SER A 169 -14.23 11.68 -43.58
CA SER A 169 -15.71 11.86 -43.55
C SER A 169 -16.51 10.52 -43.58
N SER A 170 -17.50 10.16 -42.73
CA SER A 170 -18.47 10.88 -41.87
C SER A 170 -19.15 9.88 -40.90
N GLY A 171 -19.75 10.36 -39.78
CA GLY A 171 -20.70 9.60 -38.95
C GLY A 171 -20.87 10.08 -37.49
N SER A 172 -21.60 11.18 -37.30
CA SER A 172 -22.10 11.78 -36.03
C SER A 172 -22.98 10.82 -35.21
N GLU A 173 -23.00 10.86 -33.87
CA GLU A 173 -23.97 11.61 -33.04
C GLU A 173 -23.42 11.92 -31.62
N SER A 174 -23.87 13.05 -31.09
CA SER A 174 -23.34 13.86 -29.98
C SER A 174 -23.98 13.60 -28.62
N GLU A 175 -23.17 13.56 -27.55
CA GLU A 175 -23.59 13.86 -26.17
C GLU A 175 -22.74 15.02 -25.65
N GLN A 176 -23.40 16.05 -25.10
CA GLN A 176 -22.80 17.29 -24.62
C GLN A 176 -22.26 17.07 -23.20
N ASP A 177 -20.94 17.18 -23.02
CA ASP A 177 -20.30 17.32 -21.72
C ASP A 177 -20.32 18.81 -21.33
N GLU A 178 -20.91 19.14 -20.18
CA GLU A 178 -20.68 20.42 -19.52
C GLU A 178 -19.33 20.36 -18.79
N GLU A 179 -18.35 21.11 -19.27
CA GLU A 179 -17.08 21.37 -18.58
C GLU A 179 -17.34 22.29 -17.37
N ASP A 180 -17.37 21.70 -16.17
CA ASP A 180 -17.33 22.44 -14.91
C ASP A 180 -15.86 22.71 -14.57
N ASP A 181 -15.40 23.93 -14.86
CA ASP A 181 -14.09 24.48 -14.51
C ASP A 181 -13.97 24.65 -12.97
N GLN A 182 -13.82 23.54 -12.25
CA GLN A 182 -13.36 23.56 -10.86
C GLN A 182 -11.83 23.47 -10.84
N GLU A 183 -11.22 24.64 -10.63
CA GLU A 183 -9.80 24.81 -10.37
C GLU A 183 -9.35 23.80 -9.30
N ALA A 184 -8.62 22.76 -9.72
CA ALA A 184 -8.27 21.63 -8.88
C ALA A 184 -7.30 22.08 -7.77
N VAL A 185 -7.85 22.42 -6.61
CA VAL A 185 -7.07 22.82 -5.43
C VAL A 185 -6.13 21.67 -5.04
N PRO A 186 -4.80 21.91 -4.96
CA PRO A 186 -3.82 20.89 -4.59
C PRO A 186 -4.21 20.14 -3.31
N LEU A 187 -4.15 18.81 -3.35
CA LEU A 187 -4.53 17.89 -2.27
C LEU A 187 -3.88 18.23 -0.91
N GLU A 188 -2.69 18.83 -0.95
CA GLU A 188 -1.94 19.27 0.24
C GLU A 188 -2.64 20.42 0.99
N ILE A 189 -3.33 21.30 0.27
CA ILE A 189 -4.10 22.42 0.84
C ILE A 189 -5.36 21.87 1.53
N GLN A 190 -6.05 20.90 0.91
CA GLN A 190 -7.21 20.23 1.52
C GLN A 190 -6.86 19.48 2.81
N VAL A 191 -5.69 18.82 2.84
CA VAL A 191 -5.21 18.13 4.05
C VAL A 191 -4.82 19.11 5.15
N ALA A 192 -4.25 20.27 4.81
CA ALA A 192 -3.92 21.31 5.77
C ALA A 192 -5.18 21.94 6.36
N GLU A 193 -6.15 22.28 5.51
CA GLU A 193 -7.44 22.84 5.93
C GLU A 193 -8.21 21.87 6.84
N PHE A 194 -8.25 20.59 6.48
CA PHE A 194 -8.85 19.55 7.33
C PHE A 194 -8.18 19.44 8.70
N ARG A 195 -6.84 19.56 8.77
CA ARG A 195 -6.12 19.53 10.06
C ARG A 195 -6.48 20.72 10.93
N THR A 196 -6.62 21.91 10.34
CA THR A 196 -7.01 23.13 11.06
C THR A 196 -8.43 22.98 11.63
N VAL A 197 -9.39 22.52 10.82
CA VAL A 197 -10.77 22.29 11.28
C VAL A 197 -10.83 21.27 12.42
N MET A 198 -10.01 20.20 12.36
CA MET A 198 -9.93 19.22 13.44
C MET A 198 -9.29 19.78 14.70
N GLN A 199 -8.31 20.67 14.57
CA GLN A 199 -7.66 21.34 15.70
C GLN A 199 -8.66 22.25 16.43
N GLU A 200 -9.42 23.06 15.69
CA GLU A 200 -10.46 23.93 16.23
C GLU A 200 -11.57 23.13 16.94
N ALA A 201 -11.97 22.00 16.36
CA ALA A 201 -12.94 21.11 17.00
C ALA A 201 -12.43 20.56 18.34
N ILE A 202 -11.15 20.18 18.42
CA ILE A 202 -10.53 19.69 19.66
C ILE A 202 -10.49 20.79 20.72
N GLU A 203 -10.14 22.02 20.36
CA GLU A 203 -10.12 23.16 21.28
C GLU A 203 -11.51 23.47 21.85
N ILE A 204 -12.56 23.38 21.03
CA ILE A 204 -13.95 23.53 21.49
C ILE A 204 -14.32 22.44 22.50
N PHE A 205 -13.90 21.19 22.27
CA PHE A 205 -14.15 20.11 23.21
C PHE A 205 -13.42 20.32 24.54
N GLU A 206 -12.17 20.80 24.49
CA GLU A 206 -11.38 21.09 25.70
C GLU A 206 -11.99 22.24 26.53
N ASP A 207 -12.48 23.30 25.87
CA ASP A 207 -13.17 24.42 26.53
C ASP A 207 -14.50 23.98 27.17
N GLN A 208 -15.26 23.10 26.51
CA GLN A 208 -16.48 22.53 27.08
C GLN A 208 -16.20 21.63 28.28
N VAL A 209 -15.11 20.85 28.24
CA VAL A 209 -14.67 20.02 29.38
C VAL A 209 -14.20 20.89 30.55
N ALA A 210 -13.49 21.98 30.28
CA ALA A 210 -13.06 22.93 31.32
C ALA A 210 -14.27 23.59 32.00
N LYS A 211 -15.23 24.10 31.23
CA LYS A 211 -16.47 24.70 31.75
C LYS A 211 -17.36 23.69 32.50
N GLY A 212 -17.32 22.42 32.13
CA GLY A 212 -18.01 21.35 32.85
C GLY A 212 -17.39 21.08 34.23
N ASN A 213 -16.08 21.24 34.37
CA ASN A 213 -15.35 21.01 35.61
C ASN A 213 -15.41 22.18 36.60
N GLU A 214 -15.69 23.40 36.12
CA GLU A 214 -15.88 24.59 36.97
C GLU A 214 -17.27 24.66 37.64
N ASN A 215 -18.23 23.85 37.18
CA ASN A 215 -19.60 23.79 37.69
C ASN A 215 -19.85 22.64 38.69
N ILE A 216 -18.78 22.13 39.33
CA ILE A 216 -18.81 21.11 40.40
C ILE A 216 -18.27 21.71 41.70
#